data_AF-A0A259NIC1-F1
#
_entry.id   AF-A0A259NIC1-F1
#
_cell.length_a   1.000
_cell.length_b   1.000
_cell.length_c   1.000
_cell.angle_alpha   90.00
_cell.angle_beta   90.00
_cell.angle_gamma   90.00
#
_symmetry.space_group_name_H-M   'P 1'
#
loop_
_entity.id
_entity.type
_entity.pdbx_description
1 polymer ?
#
loop_
_entity_poly.entity_id
_entity_poly.type
_entity_poly.pdbx_seq_one_letter_code
_entity_poly.pdbx_strand_id
1 'polypeptide(L)'
;VGQMGLVQVYESCFARFNLRSAQVLLTNADLAHTERNTNAKATLDTLLKLGVVPIINENDTVVTDEIKFGDNDSLAALVSNLIHADLLVILTDQGGLFTADPRQDASAVLLSDAIAGDPALEKMAGGAASELSKGGMLTKVLAAKIAAQTGTSTVIASGREANVLTRLMAGEKIGTHLVHRQSD
;
A
#
# COMPACT_ATOMS: atom_id res chain seq x y z
N VAL A 1 2.16 -10.67 -20.88
CA VAL A 1 0.94 -10.34 -21.66
C VAL A 1 -0.09 -9.53 -20.85
N GLY A 2 -0.26 -9.75 -19.53
CA GLY A 2 -1.27 -9.02 -18.72
C GLY A 2 -0.95 -7.54 -18.38
N GLN A 3 0.31 -7.16 -18.19
CA GLN A 3 0.66 -5.79 -17.74
C GLN A 3 0.33 -4.71 -18.78
N MET A 4 0.49 -4.97 -20.08
CA MET A 4 0.15 -4.00 -21.13
C MET A 4 -1.34 -3.61 -21.11
N GLY A 5 -2.22 -4.59 -20.89
CA GLY A 5 -3.66 -4.33 -20.79
C GLY A 5 -4.03 -3.49 -19.57
N LEU A 6 -3.39 -3.76 -18.42
CA LEU A 6 -3.61 -2.98 -17.18
C LEU A 6 -3.26 -1.50 -17.38
N VAL A 7 -2.09 -1.23 -17.95
CA VAL A 7 -1.61 0.14 -18.19
C VAL A 7 -2.53 0.87 -19.16
N GLN A 8 -2.95 0.21 -20.24
CA GLN A 8 -3.85 0.81 -21.22
C GLN A 8 -5.21 1.17 -20.62
N VAL A 9 -5.75 0.33 -19.71
CA VAL A 9 -7.00 0.61 -19.00
C VAL A 9 -6.84 1.84 -18.10
N TYR A 10 -5.78 1.90 -17.30
CA TYR A 10 -5.55 3.08 -16.46
C TYR A 10 -5.33 4.34 -17.28
N GLU A 11 -4.52 4.29 -18.34
CA GLU A 11 -4.28 5.42 -19.23
C GLU A 11 -5.60 5.93 -19.83
N SER A 12 -6.45 5.01 -20.31
CA SER A 12 -7.77 5.36 -20.85
C SER A 12 -8.68 6.00 -19.78
N CYS A 13 -8.63 5.52 -18.54
CA CYS A 13 -9.38 6.09 -17.43
C CYS A 13 -8.88 7.48 -17.04
N PHE A 14 -7.57 7.68 -16.93
CA PHE A 14 -6.96 8.97 -16.58
C PHE A 14 -7.12 10.01 -17.69
N ALA A 15 -7.03 9.60 -18.95
CA ALA A 15 -7.21 10.49 -20.11
C ALA A 15 -8.59 11.16 -20.12
N ARG A 16 -9.63 10.49 -19.62
CA ARG A 16 -10.99 11.08 -19.47
C ARG A 16 -11.03 12.29 -18.53
N PHE A 17 -10.03 12.43 -17.67
CA PHE A 17 -9.87 13.54 -16.74
C PHE A 17 -8.71 14.48 -17.13
N ASN A 18 -8.20 14.38 -18.38
CA ASN A 18 -7.02 15.09 -18.87
C ASN A 18 -5.76 14.84 -18.06
N LEU A 19 -5.66 13.67 -17.41
CA LEU A 19 -4.49 13.24 -16.67
C LEU A 19 -3.66 12.30 -17.54
N ARG A 20 -2.33 12.45 -17.47
CA ARG A 20 -1.38 11.51 -18.07
C ARG A 20 -0.96 10.51 -17.01
N SER A 21 -0.70 9.26 -17.42
CA SER A 21 -0.11 8.24 -16.55
C SER A 21 1.17 7.68 -17.14
N ALA A 22 2.06 7.17 -16.29
CA ALA A 22 3.29 6.49 -16.72
C ALA A 22 3.48 5.19 -15.95
N GLN A 23 3.76 4.11 -16.67
CA GLN A 23 4.11 2.84 -16.04
C GLN A 23 5.53 2.90 -15.48
N VAL A 24 5.70 2.44 -14.25
CA VAL A 24 7.01 2.24 -13.62
C VAL A 24 7.05 0.83 -13.06
N LEU A 25 8.09 0.08 -13.41
CA LEU A 25 8.32 -1.27 -12.88
C LEU A 25 9.51 -1.22 -11.93
N LEU A 26 9.31 -1.69 -10.70
CA LEU A 26 10.33 -1.68 -9.65
C LEU A 26 10.41 -3.07 -9.00
N THR A 27 11.55 -3.37 -8.39
CA THR A 27 11.68 -4.51 -7.47
C THR A 27 12.04 -4.00 -6.07
N ASN A 28 11.78 -4.81 -5.04
CA ASN A 28 12.27 -4.53 -3.69
C ASN A 28 13.81 -4.33 -3.65
N ALA A 29 14.55 -5.07 -4.50
CA ALA A 29 16.00 -4.93 -4.62
C ALA A 29 16.42 -3.56 -5.19
N ASP A 30 15.66 -3.01 -6.14
CA ASP A 30 15.93 -1.67 -6.68
C ASP A 30 15.77 -0.59 -5.61
N LEU A 31 14.86 -0.80 -4.65
CA LEU A 31 14.63 0.13 -3.54
C LEU A 31 15.60 -0.06 -2.37
N ALA A 32 16.22 -1.24 -2.25
CA ALA A 32 17.23 -1.53 -1.23
C ALA A 32 18.65 -1.02 -1.60
N HIS A 33 18.94 -0.82 -2.89
CA HIS A 33 20.23 -0.32 -3.36
C HIS A 33 20.24 1.21 -3.49
N THR A 34 21.16 1.90 -2.80
CA THR A 34 21.22 3.37 -2.73
C THR A 34 21.18 4.08 -4.09
N GLU A 35 21.94 3.60 -5.08
CA GLU A 35 21.98 4.20 -6.41
C GLU A 35 20.67 4.02 -7.18
N ARG A 36 20.13 2.79 -7.20
CA ARG A 36 18.87 2.47 -7.88
C ARG A 36 17.67 3.16 -7.23
N ASN A 37 17.67 3.23 -5.90
CA ASN A 37 16.72 3.99 -5.09
C ASN A 37 16.73 5.48 -5.49
N THR A 38 17.92 6.09 -5.61
CA THR A 38 18.05 7.51 -6.02
C THR A 38 17.48 7.74 -7.43
N ASN A 39 17.76 6.84 -8.37
CA ASN A 39 17.25 6.94 -9.75
C ASN A 39 15.72 6.77 -9.80
N ALA A 40 15.17 5.82 -9.05
CA ALA A 40 13.73 5.63 -8.94
C ALA A 40 13.06 6.87 -8.34
N LYS A 41 13.62 7.45 -7.27
CA LYS A 41 13.12 8.68 -6.66
C LYS A 41 13.10 9.84 -7.65
N ALA A 42 14.22 10.09 -8.33
CA ALA A 42 14.33 11.18 -9.30
C ALA A 42 13.31 11.04 -10.44
N THR A 43 13.06 9.81 -10.89
CA THR A 43 12.05 9.51 -11.92
C THR A 43 10.64 9.82 -11.43
N LEU A 44 10.26 9.31 -10.25
CA LEU A 44 8.94 9.54 -9.67
C LEU A 44 8.69 11.02 -9.38
N ASP A 45 9.66 11.72 -8.79
CA ASP A 45 9.58 13.16 -8.52
C ASP A 45 9.37 13.95 -9.81
N THR A 46 10.04 13.56 -10.90
CA THR A 46 9.89 14.22 -12.21
C THR A 46 8.50 14.00 -12.79
N LEU A 47 7.97 12.77 -12.73
CA LEU A 47 6.61 12.46 -13.20
C LEU A 47 5.57 13.28 -12.44
N LEU A 48 5.67 13.30 -11.11
CA LEU A 48 4.74 14.06 -10.25
C LEU A 48 4.81 15.57 -10.54
N LYS A 49 6.01 16.14 -10.71
CA LYS A 49 6.19 17.56 -11.10
C LYS A 49 5.57 17.90 -12.46
N LEU A 50 5.50 16.94 -13.37
CA LEU A 50 4.88 17.09 -14.69
C LEU A 50 3.36 16.84 -14.70
N GLY A 51 2.76 16.61 -13.53
CA GLY A 51 1.34 16.26 -13.38
C GLY A 51 1.00 14.88 -13.95
N VAL A 52 1.99 13.99 -14.06
CA VAL A 52 1.80 12.61 -14.53
C VAL A 52 1.58 11.71 -13.32
N VAL A 53 0.56 10.85 -13.39
CA VAL A 53 0.23 9.87 -12.36
C VAL A 53 1.09 8.60 -12.57
N PRO A 54 2.03 8.27 -11.68
CA PRO A 54 2.81 7.04 -11.79
C PRO A 54 1.94 5.82 -11.47
N ILE A 55 2.02 4.78 -12.29
CA ILE A 55 1.39 3.48 -12.07
C ILE A 55 2.52 2.48 -11.84
N ILE A 56 2.71 2.12 -10.58
CA ILE A 56 3.83 1.31 -10.14
C ILE A 56 3.37 -0.14 -9.98
N ASN A 57 4.16 -1.09 -10.48
CA ASN A 57 3.97 -2.51 -10.23
C ASN A 57 5.31 -3.22 -10.07
N GLU A 58 5.30 -4.40 -9.45
CA GLU A 58 6.51 -5.20 -9.33
C GLU A 58 6.99 -5.74 -10.69
N ASN A 59 8.31 -5.80 -10.86
CA ASN A 59 8.93 -6.36 -12.06
C ASN A 59 9.16 -7.88 -11.91
N ASP A 60 8.12 -8.66 -12.16
CA ASP A 60 8.09 -10.13 -12.02
C ASP A 60 9.14 -10.87 -12.88
N THR A 61 9.72 -10.23 -13.89
CA THR A 61 10.68 -10.89 -14.82
C THR A 61 12.11 -10.95 -14.30
N VAL A 62 12.43 -10.18 -13.26
CA VAL A 62 13.78 -10.06 -12.69
C VAL A 62 13.91 -10.77 -11.34
N VAL A 63 12.78 -11.11 -10.70
CA VAL A 63 12.76 -11.79 -9.39
C VAL A 63 12.95 -13.29 -9.61
N THR A 64 14.16 -13.81 -9.34
CA THR A 64 14.51 -15.24 -9.49
C THR A 64 14.21 -16.09 -8.26
N ASP A 65 13.71 -15.49 -7.17
CA ASP A 65 13.38 -16.23 -5.96
C ASP A 65 12.02 -16.92 -6.10
N GLU A 66 12.03 -18.20 -6.45
CA GLU A 66 10.87 -19.09 -6.54
C GLU A 66 10.10 -19.29 -5.21
N ILE A 67 10.53 -18.61 -4.14
CA ILE A 67 9.93 -18.66 -2.80
C ILE A 67 9.77 -17.24 -2.24
N LYS A 68 8.97 -16.40 -2.91
CA LYS A 68 8.12 -15.32 -2.33
C LYS A 68 7.57 -14.49 -3.50
N PHE A 69 6.34 -14.78 -3.90
CA PHE A 69 5.61 -13.86 -4.77
C PHE A 69 5.52 -12.50 -4.09
N GLY A 70 5.90 -11.49 -4.87
CA GLY A 70 5.87 -10.07 -4.62
C GLY A 70 4.66 -9.55 -3.86
N ASP A 71 4.92 -8.90 -2.73
CA ASP A 71 3.90 -8.23 -1.94
C ASP A 71 3.86 -6.74 -2.30
N ASN A 72 2.89 -6.36 -3.12
CA ASN A 72 2.66 -4.96 -3.49
C ASN A 72 2.33 -4.08 -2.26
N ASP A 73 1.91 -4.63 -1.11
CA ASP A 73 1.75 -3.86 0.13
C ASP A 73 3.13 -3.34 0.59
N SER A 74 4.15 -4.21 0.60
CA SER A 74 5.54 -3.84 0.92
C SER A 74 6.14 -2.88 -0.10
N LEU A 75 5.93 -3.13 -1.41
CA LEU A 75 6.39 -2.23 -2.46
C LEU A 75 5.76 -0.83 -2.30
N ALA A 76 4.46 -0.75 -2.02
CA ALA A 76 3.76 0.51 -1.82
C ALA A 76 4.32 1.29 -0.62
N ALA A 77 4.66 0.61 0.48
CA ALA A 77 5.29 1.24 1.64
C ALA A 77 6.71 1.74 1.37
N LEU A 78 7.51 0.99 0.60
CA LEU A 78 8.84 1.46 0.21
C LEU A 78 8.75 2.66 -0.75
N VAL A 79 7.82 2.64 -1.68
CA VAL A 79 7.54 3.77 -2.58
C VAL A 79 7.05 4.99 -1.80
N SER A 80 6.15 4.82 -0.84
CA SER A 80 5.66 5.94 -0.03
C SER A 80 6.80 6.61 0.74
N ASN A 81 7.72 5.81 1.29
CA ASN A 81 8.92 6.33 1.95
C ASN A 81 9.86 7.03 0.96
N LEU A 82 10.02 6.47 -0.24
CA LEU A 82 10.89 7.00 -1.29
C LEU A 82 10.48 8.42 -1.71
N ILE A 83 9.17 8.66 -1.85
CA ILE A 83 8.63 9.96 -2.26
C ILE A 83 8.23 10.87 -1.09
N HIS A 84 8.46 10.43 0.15
CA HIS A 84 8.01 11.11 1.37
C HIS A 84 6.52 11.43 1.35
N ALA A 85 5.69 10.44 1.03
CA ALA A 85 4.25 10.61 1.02
C ALA A 85 3.71 10.89 2.45
N ASP A 86 2.69 11.74 2.55
CA ASP A 86 2.01 11.98 3.83
C ASP A 86 1.15 10.76 4.25
N LEU A 87 0.56 10.08 3.26
CA LEU A 87 -0.40 9.00 3.46
C LEU A 87 -0.24 7.87 2.44
N LEU A 88 -0.20 6.64 2.94
CA LEU A 88 -0.38 5.42 2.17
C LEU A 88 -1.82 4.90 2.36
N VAL A 89 -2.57 4.70 1.28
CA VAL A 89 -3.91 4.08 1.35
C VAL A 89 -3.88 2.70 0.71
N ILE A 90 -4.15 1.67 1.50
CA ILE A 90 -4.26 0.29 1.05
C ILE A 90 -5.75 -0.06 0.92
N LEU A 91 -6.20 -0.22 -0.34
CA LEU A 91 -7.56 -0.64 -0.65
C LEU A 91 -7.65 -2.17 -0.70
N THR A 92 -8.54 -2.75 0.11
CA THR A 92 -8.71 -4.20 0.25
C THR A 92 -10.18 -4.61 0.08
N ASP A 93 -10.48 -5.91 0.09
CA ASP A 93 -11.85 -6.43 0.07
C ASP A 93 -12.51 -6.46 1.47
N GLN A 94 -11.71 -6.24 2.53
CA GLN A 94 -12.16 -6.13 3.92
C GLN A 94 -12.40 -4.67 4.33
N GLY A 95 -13.16 -4.44 5.41
CA GLY A 95 -13.43 -3.10 5.92
C GLY A 95 -12.20 -2.39 6.53
N GLY A 96 -11.20 -3.16 6.97
CA GLY A 96 -10.00 -2.69 7.67
C GLY A 96 -9.45 -3.80 8.58
N LEU A 97 -8.66 -3.44 9.58
CA LEU A 97 -8.12 -4.37 10.58
C LEU A 97 -9.12 -4.56 11.73
N PHE A 98 -9.40 -5.82 12.09
CA PHE A 98 -10.30 -6.17 13.17
C PHE A 98 -9.54 -6.77 14.37
N THR A 99 -10.16 -6.73 15.55
CA THR A 99 -9.62 -7.35 16.78
C THR A 99 -9.48 -8.88 16.67
N ALA A 100 -10.27 -9.51 15.81
CA ALA A 100 -10.24 -10.93 15.45
C ALA A 100 -10.78 -11.09 14.01
N ASP A 101 -10.67 -12.29 13.41
CA ASP A 101 -11.26 -12.53 12.08
C ASP A 101 -12.80 -12.45 12.16
N PRO A 102 -13.45 -11.45 11.51
CA PRO A 102 -14.90 -11.26 11.60
C PRO A 102 -15.71 -12.39 10.95
N ARG A 103 -15.06 -13.27 10.18
CA ARG A 103 -15.69 -14.47 9.61
C ARG A 103 -15.82 -15.61 10.63
N GLN A 104 -15.01 -15.56 11.70
CA GLN A 104 -14.93 -16.60 12.73
C GLN A 104 -15.44 -16.12 14.08
N ASP A 105 -15.34 -14.81 14.35
CA ASP A 105 -15.76 -14.18 15.60
C ASP A 105 -16.74 -13.04 15.34
N ALA A 106 -18.00 -13.24 15.71
CA ALA A 106 -19.04 -12.23 15.57
C ALA A 106 -18.85 -11.01 16.51
N SER A 107 -17.98 -11.12 17.52
CA SER A 107 -17.60 -10.03 18.41
C SER A 107 -16.43 -9.20 17.90
N ALA A 108 -15.86 -9.54 16.73
CA ALA A 108 -14.77 -8.80 16.11
C ALA A 108 -15.16 -7.35 15.84
N VAL A 109 -14.36 -6.41 16.35
CA VAL A 109 -14.56 -4.98 16.19
C VAL A 109 -13.51 -4.42 15.26
N LEU A 110 -13.94 -3.54 14.35
CA LEU A 110 -13.03 -2.78 13.47
C LEU A 110 -12.19 -1.81 14.32
N LEU A 111 -10.87 -1.87 14.18
CA LEU A 111 -9.98 -0.89 14.78
C LEU A 111 -10.02 0.40 13.97
N SER A 112 -10.44 1.50 14.60
CA SER A 112 -10.52 2.80 13.93
C SER A 112 -9.14 3.47 13.80
N ASP A 113 -8.38 3.47 14.89
CA ASP A 113 -7.05 4.09 14.99
C ASP A 113 -6.11 3.12 15.75
N ALA A 114 -4.87 2.96 15.29
CA ALA A 114 -3.82 2.24 16.02
C ALA A 114 -2.42 2.75 15.66
N ILE A 115 -1.42 2.37 16.45
CA ILE A 115 -0.02 2.77 16.22
C ILE A 115 0.64 1.76 15.28
N ALA A 116 1.10 2.23 14.13
CA ALA A 116 1.85 1.41 13.19
C ALA A 116 3.09 0.81 13.86
N GLY A 117 3.28 -0.50 13.69
CA GLY A 117 4.41 -1.24 14.27
C GLY A 117 4.20 -1.76 15.69
N ASP A 118 3.03 -1.57 16.30
CA ASP A 118 2.68 -2.26 17.54
C ASP A 118 2.64 -3.79 17.32
N PRO A 119 3.45 -4.58 18.06
CA PRO A 119 3.47 -6.05 17.94
C PRO A 119 2.10 -6.70 18.15
N ALA A 120 1.18 -6.06 18.88
CA ALA A 120 -0.18 -6.56 19.06
C ALA A 120 -0.95 -6.60 17.73
N LEU A 121 -0.72 -5.66 16.81
CA LEU A 121 -1.36 -5.63 15.50
C LEU A 121 -0.88 -6.78 14.61
N GLU A 122 0.41 -7.11 14.67
CA GLU A 122 0.98 -8.26 13.95
C GLU A 122 0.36 -9.57 14.46
N LYS A 123 0.18 -9.70 15.79
CA LYS A 123 -0.48 -10.86 16.39
C LYS A 123 -1.96 -10.97 16.02
N MET A 124 -2.70 -9.85 16.00
CA MET A 124 -4.11 -9.82 15.56
C MET A 124 -4.24 -10.20 14.09
N ALA A 125 -3.35 -9.69 13.24
CA ALA A 125 -3.36 -9.95 11.80
C ALA A 125 -2.80 -11.32 11.41
N GLY A 126 -1.97 -11.92 12.28
CA GLY A 126 -1.22 -13.16 12.08
C GLY A 126 -1.93 -14.45 12.49
N GLY A 127 -3.25 -14.44 12.71
CA GLY A 127 -4.02 -15.64 13.09
C GLY A 127 -3.91 -16.80 12.09
N ALA A 128 -4.36 -18.00 12.48
CA ALA A 128 -4.17 -19.26 11.75
C ALA A 128 -4.67 -19.28 10.28
N ALA A 129 -5.58 -18.38 9.90
CA ALA A 129 -6.03 -18.22 8.51
C ALA A 129 -5.07 -17.38 7.64
N SER A 130 -4.18 -16.59 8.25
CA SER A 130 -3.25 -15.70 7.55
C SER A 130 -1.97 -16.39 7.09
N GLU A 131 -1.52 -17.47 7.76
CA GLU A 131 -0.28 -18.18 7.42
C GLU A 131 -0.33 -18.86 6.04
N LEU A 132 -1.54 -19.17 5.54
CA LEU A 132 -1.73 -19.77 4.22
C LEU A 132 -2.05 -18.75 3.10
N SER A 133 -2.36 -17.50 3.45
CA SER A 133 -2.80 -16.50 2.47
C SER A 133 -1.62 -15.68 1.95
N LYS A 134 -1.27 -15.90 0.68
CA LYS A 134 -0.33 -15.05 -0.08
C LYS A 134 -0.99 -13.68 -0.26
N GLY A 135 -0.59 -12.70 0.54
CA GLY A 135 -1.32 -11.45 0.70
C GLY A 135 -2.42 -11.59 1.76
N GLY A 136 -2.54 -10.61 2.64
CA GLY A 136 -3.48 -10.70 3.76
C GLY A 136 -3.51 -9.44 4.59
N MET A 137 -4.05 -9.54 5.79
CA MET A 137 -4.03 -8.40 6.72
C MET A 137 -2.63 -8.19 7.32
N LEU A 138 -1.87 -9.28 7.54
CA LEU A 138 -0.51 -9.20 8.08
C LEU A 138 0.42 -8.38 7.19
N THR A 139 0.39 -8.59 5.86
CA THR A 139 1.21 -7.83 4.90
C THR A 139 0.91 -6.34 4.96
N LYS A 140 -0.36 -5.96 5.15
CA LYS A 140 -0.80 -4.55 5.26
C LYS A 140 -0.34 -3.90 6.54
N VAL A 141 -0.39 -4.64 7.65
CA VAL A 141 0.14 -4.18 8.95
C VAL A 141 1.66 -4.01 8.88
N LEU A 142 2.37 -4.93 8.24
CA LEU A 142 3.82 -4.82 8.03
C LEU A 142 4.18 -3.66 7.08
N ALA A 143 3.42 -3.46 6.00
CA ALA A 143 3.56 -2.30 5.11
C ALA A 143 3.36 -0.99 5.87
N ALA A 144 2.34 -0.89 6.73
CA ALA A 144 2.12 0.28 7.56
C ALA A 144 3.29 0.55 8.52
N LYS A 145 3.89 -0.50 9.09
CA LYS A 145 5.10 -0.40 9.92
C LYS A 145 6.30 0.13 9.13
N ILE A 146 6.48 -0.31 7.87
CA ILE A 146 7.52 0.21 6.97
C ILE A 146 7.25 1.68 6.65
N ALA A 147 6.03 2.02 6.27
CA ALA A 147 5.63 3.39 5.91
C ALA A 147 5.87 4.38 7.06
N ALA A 148 5.56 3.96 8.29
CA ALA A 148 5.73 4.78 9.49
C ALA A 148 7.19 5.16 9.80
N GLN A 149 8.19 4.47 9.23
CA GLN A 149 9.61 4.78 9.45
C GLN A 149 10.01 6.18 8.97
N THR A 150 9.30 6.74 7.98
CA THR A 150 9.54 8.09 7.46
C THR A 150 8.38 9.06 7.78
N GLY A 151 7.53 8.72 8.74
CA GLY A 151 6.39 9.55 9.14
C GLY A 151 5.14 9.38 8.26
N THR A 152 5.14 8.46 7.30
CA THR A 152 3.97 8.17 6.46
C THR A 152 2.88 7.49 7.29
N SER A 153 1.68 8.05 7.36
CA SER A 153 0.53 7.37 7.95
C SER A 153 -0.06 6.37 6.96
N THR A 154 -0.72 5.32 7.44
CA THR A 154 -1.36 4.31 6.57
C THR A 154 -2.83 4.16 6.88
N VAL A 155 -3.68 4.10 5.85
CA VAL A 155 -5.10 3.73 5.99
C VAL A 155 -5.36 2.41 5.27
N ILE A 156 -5.97 1.47 5.96
CA ILE A 156 -6.48 0.23 5.37
C ILE A 156 -8.00 0.33 5.30
N ALA A 157 -8.56 0.35 4.10
CA ALA A 157 -9.99 0.52 3.88
C ALA A 157 -10.50 -0.38 2.76
N SER A 158 -11.81 -0.61 2.70
CA SER A 158 -12.38 -1.40 1.61
C SER A 158 -12.36 -0.60 0.30
N GLY A 159 -11.82 -1.19 -0.77
CA GLY A 159 -11.89 -0.64 -2.12
C GLY A 159 -13.29 -0.67 -2.73
N ARG A 160 -14.25 -1.33 -2.06
CA ARG A 160 -15.67 -1.37 -2.49
C ARG A 160 -16.49 -0.23 -1.89
N GLU A 161 -15.93 0.51 -0.93
CA GLU A 161 -16.57 1.70 -0.38
C GLU A 161 -16.69 2.79 -1.45
N ALA A 162 -17.91 3.29 -1.63
CA ALA A 162 -18.17 4.32 -2.61
C ALA A 162 -17.38 5.59 -2.28
N ASN A 163 -16.65 6.11 -3.26
CA ASN A 163 -15.87 7.34 -3.15
C ASN A 163 -14.86 7.33 -1.98
N VAL A 164 -14.32 6.16 -1.63
CA VAL A 164 -13.47 5.99 -0.44
C VAL A 164 -12.29 6.97 -0.41
N LEU A 165 -11.60 7.17 -1.53
CA LEU A 165 -10.44 8.07 -1.59
C LEU A 165 -10.84 9.54 -1.34
N THR A 166 -11.89 10.04 -1.96
CA THR A 166 -12.30 11.45 -1.77
C THR A 166 -12.87 11.68 -0.38
N ARG A 167 -13.58 10.70 0.19
CA ARG A 167 -14.07 10.75 1.58
C ARG A 167 -12.93 10.74 2.61
N LEU A 168 -11.92 9.89 2.42
CA LEU A 168 -10.71 9.88 3.24
C LEU A 168 -9.98 11.23 3.16
N MET A 169 -9.83 11.81 1.96
CA MET A 169 -9.22 13.13 1.78
C MET A 169 -10.03 14.27 2.40
N ALA A 170 -11.34 14.08 2.58
CA ALA A 170 -12.20 15.02 3.30
C ALA A 170 -12.12 14.86 4.84
N GLY A 171 -11.31 13.93 5.35
CA GLY A 171 -11.12 13.66 6.77
C GLY A 171 -12.13 12.68 7.37
N GLU A 172 -12.93 11.99 6.55
CA GLU A 172 -13.84 10.95 7.04
C GLU A 172 -13.04 9.73 7.54
N LYS A 173 -13.37 9.25 8.75
CA LYS A 173 -12.74 8.05 9.32
C LYS A 173 -13.34 6.78 8.70
N ILE A 174 -12.64 6.18 7.74
CA ILE A 174 -13.06 4.95 7.06
C ILE A 174 -11.97 3.89 7.21
N GLY A 175 -12.36 2.70 7.64
CA GLY A 175 -11.43 1.58 7.86
C GLY A 175 -10.55 1.79 9.09
N THR A 176 -9.28 1.41 8.97
CA THR A 176 -8.28 1.51 10.04
C THR A 176 -7.19 2.49 9.69
N HIS A 177 -6.98 3.47 10.54
CA HIS A 177 -5.89 4.44 10.45
C HIS A 177 -4.72 4.04 11.34
N LEU A 178 -3.58 3.77 10.73
CA LEU A 178 -2.33 3.38 11.38
C LEU A 178 -1.37 4.57 11.36
N VAL A 179 -1.22 5.22 12.51
CA VAL A 179 -0.38 6.40 12.66
C VAL A 179 1.04 6.02 13.05
N HIS A 180 2.02 6.80 12.59
CA HIS A 180 3.38 6.68 13.11
C HIS A 180 3.42 7.16 14.57
N ARG A 181 4.29 6.55 15.39
CA ARG A 181 4.54 7.08 16.75
C ARG A 181 5.29 8.41 16.59
N GLN A 182 4.78 9.49 17.17
CA GLN A 182 5.54 10.71 17.31
C GLN A 182 6.58 10.49 18.41
N SER A 183 7.84 10.77 18.12
CA SER A 183 8.89 10.78 19.15
C SER A 183 8.65 12.00 20.03
N ASP A 184 8.37 11.78 21.32
CA ASP A 184 8.36 12.82 22.36
C ASP A 184 9.76 13.45 22.55
#